data_AF-A0A3D5WGH6-F1
#
_entry.id   AF-A0A3D5WGH6-F1
#
_cell.length_a   1.000
_cell.length_b   1.000
_cell.length_c   1.000
_cell.angle_alpha   90.00
_cell.angle_beta   90.00
_cell.angle_gamma   90.00
#
_symmetry.space_group_name_H-M   'P 1'
#
loop_
_entity.id
_entity.type
_entity.pdbx_description
1 polymer ?
#
loop_
_entity_poly.entity_id
_entity_poly.type
_entity_poly.pdbx_seq_one_letter_code
_entity_poly.pdbx_strand_id
1 'polypeptide(L)'
;MKNILLAVVGLSPQVITETLFAIHQQRRRVDAVHVITTRQGKEKINADLLSPRDGRYYQYLKEYNINPASIDFGFDNVHTIRNHNGIEIDDITDEEENEWLLKKCMELTFRFTNDQNTSVFFSIAGGRKTMSACLMLAAQLYGRHQDRVYHVLVSSEFESNRDFYYPPQKSVPIELRDKDGQPYIKETKYAMINLVPIPFVSIRDQISQDLLHEPRDPATLMLSLVKERPYTLTVDITSSKLVYKNLEIDMMPARLA
;
A
#
# COMPACT_ATOMS: atom_id res chain seq x y z
N MET A 1 -4.20 19.16 0.63
CA MET A 1 -3.98 17.79 0.13
C MET A 1 -4.23 16.84 1.29
N LYS A 2 -5.10 15.84 1.14
CA LYS A 2 -5.41 14.85 2.20
C LYS A 2 -4.45 13.66 2.09
N ASN A 3 -3.94 13.16 3.23
CA ASN A 3 -3.05 12.01 3.28
C ASN A 3 -3.81 10.77 3.74
N ILE A 4 -3.91 9.77 2.87
CA ILE A 4 -4.61 8.51 3.14
C ILE A 4 -3.57 7.44 3.44
N LEU A 5 -3.64 6.82 4.62
CA LEU A 5 -2.88 5.60 4.93
C LEU A 5 -3.67 4.39 4.43
N LEU A 6 -3.19 3.73 3.38
CA LEU A 6 -3.73 2.45 2.91
C LEU A 6 -2.80 1.32 3.37
N ALA A 7 -3.24 0.50 4.31
CA ALA A 7 -2.43 -0.55 4.93
C ALA A 7 -2.97 -1.95 4.63
N VAL A 8 -2.07 -2.92 4.49
CA VAL A 8 -2.42 -4.35 4.61
C VAL A 8 -2.11 -4.84 6.02
N VAL A 9 -3.04 -5.58 6.63
CA VAL A 9 -2.93 -6.03 8.03
C VAL A 9 -3.40 -7.46 8.17
N GLY A 10 -2.61 -8.29 8.85
CA GLY A 10 -2.98 -9.64 9.23
C GLY A 10 -3.46 -9.71 10.67
N LEU A 11 -2.85 -10.60 11.44
CA LEU A 11 -3.26 -10.93 12.80
C LEU A 11 -2.65 -10.04 13.91
N SER A 12 -1.85 -9.04 13.53
CA SER A 12 -1.19 -8.10 14.44
C SER A 12 -1.61 -6.67 14.09
N PRO A 13 -2.76 -6.18 14.59
CA PRO A 13 -3.28 -4.86 14.21
C PRO A 13 -2.42 -3.71 14.73
N GLN A 14 -1.55 -3.94 15.73
CA GLN A 14 -0.55 -2.99 16.24
C GLN A 14 0.26 -2.29 15.15
N VAL A 15 0.50 -2.94 14.00
CA VAL A 15 1.22 -2.34 12.87
C VAL A 15 0.59 -1.02 12.39
N ILE A 16 -0.71 -0.83 12.58
CA ILE A 16 -1.41 0.43 12.24
C ILE A 16 -0.95 1.55 13.18
N THR A 17 -0.97 1.33 14.50
CA THR A 17 -0.55 2.33 15.49
C THR A 17 0.94 2.59 15.45
N GLU A 18 1.75 1.57 15.18
CA GLU A 18 3.20 1.70 14.96
C GLU A 18 3.49 2.57 13.73
N THR A 19 2.78 2.33 12.62
CA THR A 19 2.91 3.13 11.40
C THR A 19 2.47 4.59 11.63
N LEU A 20 1.31 4.80 12.27
CA LEU A 20 0.82 6.14 12.59
C LEU A 20 1.78 6.90 13.51
N PHE A 21 2.30 6.23 14.54
CA PHE A 21 3.33 6.79 15.42
C PHE A 21 4.53 7.25 14.62
N ALA A 22 5.10 6.38 13.79
CA ALA A 22 6.30 6.70 13.03
C ALA A 22 6.08 7.85 12.01
N ILE A 23 4.90 7.92 11.38
CA ILE A 23 4.52 9.04 10.50
C ILE A 23 4.40 10.35 11.28
N HIS A 24 3.75 10.33 12.45
CA HIS A 24 3.58 11.52 13.29
C HIS A 24 4.91 12.02 13.85
N GLN A 25 5.86 11.13 14.18
CA GLN A 25 7.22 11.52 14.58
C GLN A 25 7.99 12.24 13.47
N GLN A 26 7.68 11.96 12.20
CA GLN A 26 8.18 12.71 11.05
C GLN A 26 7.40 14.00 10.78
N ARG A 27 6.52 14.43 11.69
CA ARG A 27 5.65 15.63 11.58
C ARG A 27 4.75 15.61 10.34
N ARG A 28 4.35 14.41 9.90
CA ARG A 28 3.42 14.23 8.79
C ARG A 28 2.04 13.87 9.32
N ARG A 29 1.02 14.38 8.64
CA ARG A 29 -0.38 14.14 8.97
C ARG A 29 -0.90 12.92 8.22
N VAL A 30 -1.80 12.17 8.85
CA VAL A 30 -2.72 11.23 8.21
C VAL A 30 -4.13 11.77 8.40
N ASP A 31 -4.93 11.76 7.35
CA ASP A 31 -6.32 12.26 7.32
C ASP A 31 -7.35 11.13 7.27
N ALA A 32 -6.97 9.96 6.77
CA ALA A 32 -7.80 8.76 6.76
C ALA A 32 -6.93 7.51 6.82
N VAL A 33 -7.44 6.44 7.44
CA VAL A 33 -6.80 5.13 7.46
C VAL A 33 -7.75 4.12 6.84
N HIS A 34 -7.31 3.41 5.82
CA HIS A 34 -8.02 2.28 5.23
C HIS A 34 -7.16 1.03 5.33
N VAL A 35 -7.79 -0.08 5.71
CA VAL A 35 -7.08 -1.33 5.99
C VAL A 35 -7.64 -2.44 5.11
N ILE A 36 -6.77 -3.18 4.42
CA ILE A 36 -7.11 -4.40 3.69
C ILE A 36 -6.72 -5.59 4.55
N THR A 37 -7.67 -6.49 4.80
CA THR A 37 -7.47 -7.63 5.71
C THR A 37 -8.41 -8.80 5.42
N THR A 38 -8.22 -9.92 6.11
CA THR A 38 -9.15 -11.07 6.10
C THR A 38 -10.18 -10.92 7.24
N ARG A 39 -11.15 -11.83 7.32
CA ARG A 39 -12.18 -11.81 8.39
C ARG A 39 -11.56 -11.78 9.78
N GLN A 40 -10.59 -12.64 10.05
CA GLN A 40 -9.92 -12.70 11.36
C GLN A 40 -9.15 -11.42 11.68
N GLY A 41 -8.50 -10.81 10.69
CA GLY A 41 -7.81 -9.54 10.90
C GLY A 41 -8.77 -8.38 11.15
N LYS A 42 -9.93 -8.34 10.48
CA LYS A 42 -11.02 -7.39 10.77
C LYS A 42 -11.51 -7.52 12.21
N GLU A 43 -11.76 -8.75 12.68
CA GLU A 43 -12.19 -8.99 14.06
C GLU A 43 -11.18 -8.44 15.07
N LYS A 44 -9.89 -8.68 14.86
CA LYS A 44 -8.82 -8.13 15.69
C LYS A 44 -8.71 -6.62 15.63
N ILE A 45 -8.77 -6.01 14.44
CA ILE A 45 -8.76 -4.54 14.33
C ILE A 45 -9.94 -3.94 15.10
N ASN A 46 -11.11 -4.54 14.97
CA ASN A 46 -12.32 -4.07 15.62
C ASN A 46 -12.23 -4.20 17.14
N ALA A 47 -11.72 -5.32 17.65
CA ALA A 47 -11.56 -5.56 19.08
C ALA A 47 -10.43 -4.73 19.68
N ASP A 48 -9.24 -4.77 19.08
CA ASP A 48 -8.00 -4.26 19.68
C ASP A 48 -7.82 -2.77 19.45
N LEU A 49 -8.21 -2.25 18.27
CA LEU A 49 -8.00 -0.85 17.90
C LEU A 49 -9.27 -0.01 17.98
N LEU A 50 -10.37 -0.50 17.43
CA LEU A 50 -11.59 0.29 17.21
C LEU A 50 -12.67 0.10 18.28
N SER A 51 -12.42 -0.68 19.33
CA SER A 51 -13.34 -0.82 20.46
C SER A 51 -13.64 0.57 21.05
N PRO A 52 -14.92 0.99 21.16
CA PRO A 52 -15.28 2.30 21.69
C PRO A 52 -14.90 2.52 23.16
N ARG A 53 -14.64 1.45 23.93
CA ARG A 53 -14.34 1.54 25.35
C ARG A 53 -12.85 1.62 25.63
N ASP A 54 -12.07 0.76 24.96
CA ASP A 54 -10.67 0.49 25.29
C ASP A 54 -9.78 0.30 24.06
N GLY A 55 -10.26 0.64 22.86
CA GLY A 55 -9.50 0.51 21.62
C GLY A 55 -8.17 1.28 21.65
N ARG A 56 -7.07 0.58 21.35
CA ARG A 56 -5.69 1.10 21.42
C ARG A 56 -5.45 2.27 20.47
N TYR A 57 -6.19 2.36 19.37
CA TYR A 57 -6.13 3.53 18.48
C TYR A 57 -6.63 4.79 19.20
N TYR A 58 -7.77 4.74 19.89
CA TYR A 58 -8.27 5.91 20.63
C TYR A 58 -7.39 6.28 21.83
N GLN A 59 -6.81 5.28 22.49
CA GLN A 59 -5.80 5.50 23.53
C GLN A 59 -4.58 6.25 22.97
N TYR A 60 -4.08 5.82 21.80
CA TYR A 60 -2.98 6.49 21.09
C TYR A 60 -3.30 7.95 20.80
N LEU A 61 -4.47 8.22 20.21
CA LEU A 61 -4.86 9.59 19.89
C LEU A 61 -4.94 10.48 21.13
N LYS A 62 -5.53 9.98 22.21
CA LYS A 62 -5.63 10.69 23.48
C LYS A 62 -4.25 10.99 24.08
N GLU A 63 -3.38 9.98 24.14
CA GLU A 63 -2.03 10.10 24.70
C GLU A 63 -1.20 11.15 23.95
N TYR A 64 -1.32 11.18 22.61
CA TYR A 64 -0.58 12.10 21.75
C TYR A 64 -1.30 13.41 21.45
N ASN A 65 -2.42 13.70 22.12
CA ASN A 65 -3.23 14.91 21.92
C ASN A 65 -3.68 15.12 20.46
N ILE A 66 -4.02 14.04 19.77
CA ILE A 66 -4.52 14.06 18.39
C ILE A 66 -6.05 14.05 18.43
N ASN A 67 -6.67 15.00 17.73
CA ASN A 67 -8.13 15.06 17.64
C ASN A 67 -8.67 13.82 16.88
N PRO A 68 -9.54 12.99 17.48
CA PRO A 68 -10.14 11.84 16.78
C PRO A 68 -10.92 12.21 15.51
N ALA A 69 -11.50 13.41 15.44
CA ALA A 69 -12.20 13.88 14.24
C ALA A 69 -11.26 14.29 13.10
N SER A 70 -9.94 14.34 13.33
CA SER A 70 -8.95 14.73 12.31
C SER A 70 -8.50 13.59 11.41
N ILE A 71 -8.81 12.34 11.78
CA ILE A 71 -8.46 11.12 11.05
C ILE A 71 -9.73 10.29 10.88
N ASP A 72 -10.14 10.09 9.63
CA ASP A 72 -11.23 9.16 9.28
C ASP A 72 -10.74 7.71 9.41
N PHE A 73 -11.03 7.09 10.56
CA PHE A 73 -10.78 5.68 10.80
C PHE A 73 -11.84 5.07 11.71
N GLY A 74 -12.66 4.19 11.14
CA GLY A 74 -13.66 3.40 11.83
C GLY A 74 -13.95 2.09 11.11
N PHE A 75 -15.06 1.44 11.48
CA PHE A 75 -15.42 0.10 10.98
C PHE A 75 -15.55 0.04 9.46
N ASP A 76 -16.09 1.09 8.83
CA ASP A 76 -16.29 1.16 7.37
C ASP A 76 -14.98 1.30 6.58
N ASN A 77 -13.89 1.64 7.26
CA ASN A 77 -12.57 1.75 6.64
C ASN A 77 -11.78 0.42 6.70
N VAL A 78 -12.34 -0.63 7.31
CA VAL A 78 -11.76 -1.98 7.36
C VAL A 78 -12.34 -2.82 6.23
N HIS A 79 -11.54 -2.99 5.18
CA HIS A 79 -11.91 -3.67 3.94
C HIS A 79 -11.53 -5.15 4.00
N THR A 80 -12.53 -6.01 4.18
CA THR A 80 -12.33 -7.45 4.09
C THR A 80 -12.20 -7.93 2.65
N ILE A 81 -11.30 -8.89 2.47
CA ILE A 81 -11.22 -9.69 1.25
C ILE A 81 -12.44 -10.62 1.21
N ARG A 82 -13.08 -10.70 0.05
CA ARG A 82 -14.30 -11.47 -0.16
C ARG A 82 -14.15 -12.34 -1.40
N ASN A 83 -14.72 -13.53 -1.36
CA ASN A 83 -14.81 -14.41 -2.51
C ASN A 83 -15.85 -13.93 -3.53
N HIS A 84 -16.01 -14.68 -4.62
CA HIS A 84 -16.98 -14.36 -5.69
C HIS A 84 -18.45 -14.29 -5.22
N ASN A 85 -18.78 -14.94 -4.09
CA ASN A 85 -20.12 -14.89 -3.48
C ASN A 85 -20.28 -13.72 -2.49
N GLY A 86 -19.27 -12.87 -2.34
CA GLY A 86 -19.28 -11.76 -1.39
C GLY A 86 -19.03 -12.16 0.06
N ILE A 87 -18.63 -13.41 0.32
CA ILE A 87 -18.35 -13.94 1.66
C ILE A 87 -16.93 -13.57 2.07
N GLU A 88 -16.74 -13.08 3.30
CA GLU A 88 -15.43 -12.75 3.85
C GLU A 88 -14.60 -14.02 4.06
N ILE A 89 -13.36 -14.02 3.56
CA ILE A 89 -12.44 -15.16 3.72
C ILE A 89 -11.70 -15.11 5.05
N ASP A 90 -11.36 -16.27 5.58
CA ASP A 90 -10.69 -16.41 6.87
C ASP A 90 -9.20 -16.07 6.82
N ASP A 91 -8.52 -16.58 5.80
CA ASP A 91 -7.09 -16.47 5.60
C ASP A 91 -6.76 -16.50 4.10
N ILE A 92 -5.47 -16.38 3.73
CA ILE A 92 -4.99 -16.47 2.35
C ILE A 92 -4.01 -17.65 2.26
N THR A 93 -4.52 -18.78 1.81
CA THR A 93 -3.87 -20.09 1.86
C THR A 93 -3.61 -20.69 0.48
N ASP A 94 -4.34 -20.24 -0.54
CA ASP A 94 -4.18 -20.69 -1.92
C ASP A 94 -4.06 -19.53 -2.93
N GLU A 95 -3.98 -19.89 -4.21
CA GLU A 95 -3.83 -18.98 -5.34
C GLU A 95 -5.09 -18.14 -5.58
N GLU A 96 -6.28 -18.74 -5.48
CA GLU A 96 -7.56 -18.07 -5.74
C GLU A 96 -7.83 -16.99 -4.69
N GLU A 97 -7.58 -17.29 -3.42
CA GLU A 97 -7.67 -16.33 -2.32
C GLU A 97 -6.68 -15.16 -2.51
N ASN A 98 -5.49 -15.45 -3.06
CA ASN A 98 -4.49 -14.43 -3.36
C ASN A 98 -4.89 -13.54 -4.54
N GLU A 99 -5.59 -14.07 -5.55
CA GLU A 99 -6.18 -13.28 -6.63
C GLU A 99 -7.24 -12.30 -6.11
N TRP A 100 -8.10 -12.74 -5.17
CA TRP A 100 -9.09 -11.88 -4.54
C TRP A 100 -8.44 -10.76 -3.72
N LEU A 101 -7.36 -11.06 -2.99
CA LEU A 101 -6.54 -10.07 -2.32
C LEU A 101 -6.00 -9.04 -3.33
N LEU A 102 -5.37 -9.51 -4.41
CA LEU A 102 -4.77 -8.64 -5.41
C LEU A 102 -5.82 -7.71 -6.03
N LYS A 103 -6.98 -8.27 -6.40
CA LYS A 103 -8.12 -7.49 -6.90
C LYS A 103 -8.51 -6.40 -5.91
N LYS A 104 -8.62 -6.71 -4.61
CA LYS A 104 -8.96 -5.73 -3.57
C LYS A 104 -7.92 -4.61 -3.44
N CYS A 105 -6.63 -4.96 -3.50
CA CYS A 105 -5.53 -3.98 -3.52
C CYS A 105 -5.61 -3.06 -4.73
N MET A 106 -5.88 -3.61 -5.92
CA MET A 106 -6.04 -2.86 -7.17
C MET A 106 -7.23 -1.90 -7.09
N GLU A 107 -8.40 -2.37 -6.64
CA GLU A 107 -9.62 -1.58 -6.50
C GLU A 107 -9.44 -0.36 -5.57
N LEU A 108 -8.91 -0.59 -4.37
CA LEU A 108 -8.75 0.48 -3.38
C LEU A 108 -7.63 1.43 -3.75
N THR A 109 -6.52 0.93 -4.31
CA THR A 109 -5.45 1.80 -4.80
C THR A 109 -5.95 2.69 -5.92
N PHE A 110 -6.64 2.12 -6.91
CA PHE A 110 -7.26 2.89 -7.99
C PHE A 110 -8.18 3.99 -7.44
N ARG A 111 -9.08 3.63 -6.53
CA ARG A 111 -10.02 4.56 -5.90
C ARG A 111 -9.31 5.73 -5.20
N PHE A 112 -8.34 5.44 -4.33
CA PHE A 112 -7.70 6.47 -3.51
C PHE A 112 -6.67 7.30 -4.28
N THR A 113 -6.18 6.80 -5.42
CA THR A 113 -5.30 7.53 -6.33
C THR A 113 -6.04 8.32 -7.41
N ASN A 114 -7.39 8.25 -7.46
CA ASN A 114 -8.17 8.95 -8.47
C ASN A 114 -8.29 10.47 -8.20
N ASP A 115 -8.37 10.88 -6.94
CA ASP A 115 -8.45 12.30 -6.56
C ASP A 115 -7.04 12.93 -6.51
N GLN A 116 -6.76 13.91 -7.37
CA GLN A 116 -5.46 14.59 -7.42
C GLN A 116 -5.13 15.37 -6.14
N ASN A 117 -6.13 15.67 -5.30
CA ASN A 117 -5.93 16.35 -4.02
C ASN A 117 -5.64 15.40 -2.85
N THR A 118 -5.40 14.12 -3.11
CA THR A 118 -4.95 13.14 -2.12
C THR A 118 -3.50 12.73 -2.37
N SER A 119 -2.83 12.31 -1.30
CA SER A 119 -1.62 11.48 -1.32
C SER A 119 -1.92 10.18 -0.59
N VAL A 120 -1.50 9.05 -1.16
CA VAL A 120 -1.62 7.74 -0.55
C VAL A 120 -0.29 7.32 0.05
N PHE A 121 -0.30 6.97 1.33
CA PHE A 121 0.80 6.32 2.03
C PHE A 121 0.46 4.83 2.13
N PHE A 122 1.12 4.01 1.31
CA PHE A 122 0.94 2.56 1.31
C PHE A 122 1.77 1.96 2.45
N SER A 123 1.14 1.29 3.42
CA SER A 123 1.86 0.54 4.45
C SER A 123 1.84 -0.96 4.14
N ILE A 124 3.03 -1.51 3.90
CA ILE A 124 3.22 -2.90 3.47
C ILE A 124 3.80 -3.79 4.58
N ALA A 125 3.70 -3.38 5.84
CA ALA A 125 4.37 -4.05 6.97
C ALA A 125 3.54 -5.17 7.63
N GLY A 126 2.26 -5.35 7.25
CA GLY A 126 1.36 -6.28 7.91
C GLY A 126 0.85 -7.41 7.00
N GLY A 127 0.49 -8.53 7.63
CA GLY A 127 -0.18 -9.64 6.93
C GLY A 127 0.75 -10.75 6.46
N ARG A 128 0.19 -11.66 5.66
CA ARG A 128 1.00 -12.63 4.91
C ARG A 128 1.89 -11.86 3.94
N LYS A 129 3.09 -12.37 3.65
CA LYS A 129 4.05 -11.72 2.74
C LYS A 129 3.44 -11.36 1.37
N THR A 130 2.48 -12.16 0.92
CA THR A 130 1.73 -11.93 -0.32
C THR A 130 0.85 -10.67 -0.27
N MET A 131 0.32 -10.27 0.89
CA MET A 131 -0.44 -9.03 1.06
C MET A 131 0.44 -7.81 0.75
N SER A 132 1.64 -7.78 1.32
CA SER A 132 2.64 -6.73 1.04
C SER A 132 3.02 -6.68 -0.44
N ALA A 133 3.23 -7.85 -1.06
CA ALA A 133 3.54 -7.95 -2.48
C ALA A 133 2.39 -7.42 -3.37
N CYS A 134 1.15 -7.78 -3.06
CA CYS A 134 -0.03 -7.32 -3.81
C CYS A 134 -0.25 -5.81 -3.68
N LEU A 135 -0.12 -5.26 -2.46
CA LEU A 135 -0.26 -3.81 -2.27
C LEU A 135 0.88 -3.04 -2.94
N MET A 136 2.12 -3.54 -2.89
CA MET A 136 3.25 -2.96 -3.63
C MET A 136 3.00 -2.96 -5.14
N LEU A 137 2.51 -4.07 -5.70
CA LEU A 137 2.18 -4.15 -7.13
C LEU A 137 1.10 -3.12 -7.50
N ALA A 138 0.03 -3.01 -6.70
CA ALA A 138 -1.01 -2.01 -6.93
C ALA A 138 -0.46 -0.58 -6.85
N ALA A 139 0.45 -0.30 -5.90
CA ALA A 139 1.12 0.99 -5.79
C ALA A 139 2.01 1.29 -7.00
N GLN A 140 2.72 0.31 -7.56
CA GLN A 140 3.50 0.49 -8.79
C GLN A 140 2.63 0.76 -10.01
N LEU A 141 1.48 0.10 -10.12
CA LEU A 141 0.54 0.25 -11.23
C LEU A 141 -0.21 1.59 -11.19
N TYR A 142 -0.70 1.99 -10.03
CA TYR A 142 -1.62 3.13 -9.90
C TYR A 142 -1.12 4.27 -9.02
N GLY A 143 -0.06 4.08 -8.22
CA GLY A 143 0.51 5.14 -7.40
C GLY A 143 1.01 6.30 -8.27
N ARG A 144 1.10 7.48 -7.67
CA ARG A 144 1.49 8.74 -8.35
C ARG A 144 2.74 9.32 -7.68
N HIS A 145 3.30 10.37 -8.28
CA HIS A 145 4.51 11.02 -7.80
C HIS A 145 4.42 11.55 -6.35
N GLN A 146 3.23 11.91 -5.87
CA GLN A 146 2.99 12.37 -4.49
C GLN A 146 2.72 11.23 -3.50
N ASP A 147 2.49 10.01 -3.98
CA ASP A 147 2.22 8.84 -3.16
C ASP A 147 3.53 8.23 -2.65
N ARG A 148 3.48 7.47 -1.56
CA ARG A 148 4.67 6.91 -0.90
C ARG A 148 4.39 5.52 -0.39
N VAL A 149 5.37 4.62 -0.50
CA VAL A 149 5.31 3.29 0.13
C VAL A 149 6.20 3.28 1.37
N TYR A 150 5.69 2.71 2.45
CA TYR A 150 6.35 2.61 3.73
C TYR A 150 6.32 1.18 4.28
N HIS A 151 7.40 0.82 4.96
CA HIS A 151 7.44 -0.32 5.85
C HIS A 151 7.86 0.17 7.23
N VAL A 152 7.02 -0.03 8.24
CA VAL A 152 7.41 0.24 9.64
C VAL A 152 8.28 -0.92 10.13
N LEU A 153 9.38 -0.61 10.82
CA LEU A 153 10.23 -1.58 11.49
C LEU A 153 10.20 -1.27 12.98
N VAL A 154 9.90 -2.28 13.78
CA VAL A 154 9.95 -2.22 15.24
C VAL A 154 11.11 -3.08 15.71
N SER A 155 11.81 -2.65 16.76
CA SER A 155 12.82 -3.49 17.43
C SER A 155 12.22 -4.87 17.77
N SER A 156 12.90 -5.95 17.37
CA SER A 156 12.35 -7.32 17.30
C SER A 156 11.73 -7.84 18.61
N GLU A 157 12.28 -7.42 19.74
CA GLU A 157 11.78 -7.73 21.09
C GLU A 157 10.39 -7.13 21.39
N PHE A 158 10.06 -5.99 20.78
CA PHE A 158 8.74 -5.36 20.87
C PHE A 158 7.81 -5.80 19.73
N GLU A 159 8.33 -6.04 18.53
CA GLU A 159 7.56 -6.50 17.36
C GLU A 159 6.79 -7.81 17.65
N SER A 160 7.42 -8.72 18.40
CA SER A 160 6.85 -10.01 18.79
C SER A 160 5.87 -9.92 19.97
N ASN A 161 5.74 -8.75 20.61
CA ASN A 161 4.86 -8.55 21.74
C ASN A 161 3.48 -8.08 21.29
N ARG A 162 2.43 -8.83 21.68
CA ARG A 162 1.03 -8.53 21.34
C ARG A 162 0.43 -7.38 22.15
N ASP A 163 1.07 -7.01 23.25
CA ASP A 163 0.62 -5.92 24.13
C ASP A 163 1.30 -4.58 23.79
N PHE A 164 2.26 -4.58 22.86
CA PHE A 164 2.94 -3.38 22.39
C PHE A 164 2.29 -2.83 21.10
N TYR A 165 1.81 -1.60 21.16
CA TYR A 165 1.10 -0.93 20.04
C TYR A 165 1.81 0.34 19.56
N TYR A 166 2.43 1.07 20.49
CA TYR A 166 3.20 2.29 20.26
C TYR A 166 3.95 2.62 21.57
N PRO A 167 5.03 3.42 21.53
CA PRO A 167 5.68 3.91 22.74
C PRO A 167 4.77 4.95 23.40
N PRO A 168 4.32 4.79 24.65
CA PRO A 168 3.56 5.82 25.36
C PRO A 168 4.45 7.05 25.69
N GLN A 169 3.86 8.23 25.95
CA GLN A 169 4.66 9.42 26.29
C GLN A 169 5.39 9.24 27.62
N LYS A 170 4.72 8.62 28.59
CA LYS A 170 5.34 8.16 29.83
C LYS A 170 5.73 6.70 29.67
N SER A 171 7.03 6.44 29.71
CA SER A 171 7.56 5.08 29.67
C SER A 171 6.93 4.23 30.77
N VAL A 172 6.48 3.05 30.39
CA VAL A 172 6.01 1.99 31.28
C VAL A 172 6.84 0.72 31.08
N PRO A 173 7.05 -0.08 32.14
CA PRO A 173 7.62 -1.41 32.02
C PRO A 173 6.65 -2.35 31.30
N ILE A 174 7.18 -3.18 30.40
CA ILE A 174 6.44 -4.22 29.70
C ILE A 174 7.24 -5.54 29.76
N GLU A 175 6.52 -6.66 29.90
CA GLU A 175 7.12 -8.00 29.81
C GLU A 175 7.38 -8.34 28.34
N LEU A 176 8.63 -8.59 28.00
CA LEU A 176 9.11 -9.04 26.70
C LEU A 176 9.63 -10.47 26.81
N ARG A 177 9.90 -11.11 25.67
CA ARG A 177 10.54 -12.43 25.60
C ARG A 177 11.89 -12.33 24.90
N ASP A 178 12.90 -12.99 25.44
CA ASP A 178 14.20 -13.10 24.78
C ASP A 178 14.19 -14.17 23.68
N LYS A 179 15.35 -14.45 23.09
CA LYS A 179 15.50 -15.44 22.00
C LYS A 179 15.18 -16.86 22.44
N ASP A 180 15.33 -17.16 23.73
CA ASP A 180 15.05 -18.46 24.34
C ASP A 180 13.60 -18.53 24.86
N GLY A 181 12.82 -17.46 24.68
CA GLY A 181 11.42 -17.35 25.09
C GLY A 181 11.24 -17.00 26.57
N GLN A 182 12.31 -16.70 27.30
CA GLN A 182 12.27 -16.34 28.71
C GLN A 182 11.74 -14.91 28.90
N PRO A 183 10.84 -14.69 29.86
CA PRO A 183 10.29 -13.37 30.11
C PRO A 183 11.31 -12.46 30.78
N TYR A 184 11.36 -11.19 30.37
CA TYR A 184 12.12 -10.15 31.03
C TYR A 184 11.39 -8.80 30.91
N ILE A 185 11.68 -7.86 31.82
CA ILE A 185 11.02 -6.55 31.83
C ILE A 185 11.91 -5.51 31.15
N LYS A 186 11.31 -4.72 30.26
CA LYS A 186 11.97 -3.56 29.64
C LYS A 186 11.05 -2.35 29.63
N GLU A 187 11.64 -1.17 29.72
CA GLU A 187 10.92 0.09 29.58
C GLU A 187 10.56 0.36 28.10
N THR A 188 9.32 0.74 27.85
CA THR A 188 8.80 1.04 26.51
C THR A 188 9.52 2.18 25.79
N LYS A 189 10.20 3.10 26.51
CA LYS A 189 11.07 4.13 25.90
C LYS A 189 12.22 3.58 25.06
N TYR A 190 12.57 2.30 25.23
CA TYR A 190 13.62 1.64 24.45
C TYR A 190 13.10 1.04 23.13
N ALA A 191 11.78 1.06 22.90
CA ALA A 191 11.22 0.62 21.63
C ALA A 191 11.66 1.57 20.50
N MET A 192 12.31 1.02 19.49
CA MET A 192 12.69 1.77 18.29
C MET A 192 11.67 1.47 17.19
N ILE A 193 11.01 2.52 16.68
CA ILE A 193 10.07 2.43 15.56
C ILE A 193 10.58 3.29 14.41
N ASN A 194 10.92 2.66 13.30
CA ASN A 194 11.47 3.31 12.12
C ASN A 194 10.49 3.19 10.94
N LEU A 195 10.11 4.32 10.34
CA LEU A 195 9.34 4.35 9.10
C LEU A 195 10.32 4.33 7.91
N VAL A 196 10.44 3.18 7.25
CA VAL A 196 11.34 3.00 6.11
C VAL A 196 10.59 3.34 4.82
N PRO A 197 10.98 4.38 4.06
CA PRO A 197 10.45 4.60 2.73
C PRO A 197 10.96 3.50 1.80
N ILE A 198 10.03 2.82 1.13
CA ILE A 198 10.38 1.83 0.10
C ILE A 198 10.30 2.52 -1.26
N PRO A 199 11.40 2.58 -2.03
CA PRO A 199 11.36 3.06 -3.40
C PRO A 199 10.37 2.23 -4.22
N PHE A 200 9.56 2.89 -5.02
CA PHE A 200 8.71 2.22 -6.01
C PHE A 200 8.72 3.01 -7.30
N VAL A 201 8.52 2.31 -8.41
CA VAL A 201 8.37 2.92 -9.73
C VAL A 201 6.88 2.96 -10.04
N SER A 202 6.34 4.16 -10.21
CA SER A 202 5.00 4.30 -10.77
C SER A 202 5.07 4.18 -12.29
N ILE A 203 4.25 3.29 -12.85
CA ILE A 203 4.02 3.20 -14.29
C ILE A 203 2.67 3.79 -14.70
N ARG A 204 1.94 4.42 -13.77
CA ARG A 204 0.60 4.96 -14.01
C ARG A 204 0.56 5.88 -15.24
N ASP A 205 1.55 6.76 -15.37
CA ASP A 205 1.62 7.73 -16.46
C ASP A 205 1.95 7.09 -17.82
N GLN A 206 2.33 5.81 -17.85
CA GLN A 206 2.57 5.03 -19.06
C GLN A 206 1.32 4.24 -19.50
N ILE A 207 0.35 4.06 -18.59
CA ILE A 207 -0.90 3.35 -18.86
C ILE A 207 -1.81 4.26 -19.69
N SER A 208 -2.49 3.69 -20.69
CA SER A 208 -3.44 4.45 -21.52
C SER A 208 -4.56 5.05 -20.65
N GLN A 209 -4.92 6.31 -20.89
CA GLN A 209 -5.98 6.98 -20.12
C GLN A 209 -7.33 6.23 -20.20
N ASP A 210 -7.61 5.58 -21.32
CA ASP A 210 -8.82 4.75 -21.53
C ASP A 210 -8.91 3.57 -20.56
N LEU A 211 -7.79 3.13 -19.98
CA LEU A 211 -7.72 2.05 -19.01
C LEU A 211 -7.79 2.54 -17.56
N LEU A 212 -7.79 3.86 -17.34
CA LEU A 212 -7.84 4.49 -16.01
C LEU A 212 -9.25 4.95 -15.63
N HIS A 213 -10.30 4.45 -16.30
CA HIS A 213 -11.70 4.72 -15.95
C HIS A 213 -12.27 3.77 -14.89
N GLU A 214 -11.71 2.56 -14.78
CA GLU A 214 -12.10 1.56 -13.79
C GLU A 214 -10.87 0.74 -13.38
N PRO A 215 -10.86 0.09 -12.19
CA PRO A 215 -9.75 -0.77 -11.80
C PRO A 215 -9.64 -1.97 -12.75
N ARG A 216 -8.49 -2.09 -13.40
CA ARG A 216 -8.09 -3.23 -14.23
C ARG A 216 -7.19 -4.20 -13.47
N ASP A 217 -7.18 -5.45 -13.91
CA ASP A 217 -6.21 -6.45 -13.46
C ASP A 217 -4.80 -6.13 -13.98
N PRO A 218 -3.74 -6.62 -13.31
CA PRO A 218 -2.36 -6.35 -13.72
C PRO A 218 -2.02 -6.81 -15.14
N ALA A 219 -2.56 -7.94 -15.62
CA ALA A 219 -2.23 -8.44 -16.95
C ALA A 219 -2.73 -7.49 -18.03
N THR A 220 -3.96 -6.99 -17.92
CA THR A 220 -4.52 -5.98 -18.82
C THR A 220 -3.69 -4.70 -18.84
N LEU A 221 -3.27 -4.20 -17.67
CA LEU A 221 -2.44 -3.00 -17.58
C LEU A 221 -1.07 -3.21 -18.21
N MET A 222 -0.40 -4.32 -17.90
CA MET A 222 0.93 -4.62 -18.43
C MET A 222 0.91 -4.84 -19.94
N LEU A 223 -0.10 -5.52 -20.48
CA LEU A 223 -0.29 -5.67 -21.92
C LEU A 223 -0.44 -4.31 -22.63
N SER A 224 -1.06 -3.33 -21.98
CA SER A 224 -1.20 -1.98 -22.53
C SER A 224 0.14 -1.22 -22.67
N LEU A 225 1.16 -1.62 -21.92
CA LEU A 225 2.51 -1.06 -21.98
C LEU A 225 3.32 -1.69 -23.12
N VAL A 226 2.98 -2.92 -23.50
CA VAL A 226 3.52 -3.60 -24.68
C VAL A 226 2.80 -3.06 -25.93
N LYS A 227 2.94 -1.76 -26.18
CA LYS A 227 2.62 -1.21 -27.49
C LYS A 227 3.74 -1.65 -28.42
N GLU A 228 3.45 -2.58 -29.34
CA GLU A 228 4.25 -2.64 -30.56
C GLU A 228 4.27 -1.22 -31.12
N ARG A 229 5.45 -0.59 -31.19
CA ARG A 229 5.55 0.71 -31.85
C ARG A 229 4.97 0.49 -33.25
N PRO A 230 3.90 1.21 -33.64
CA PRO A 230 3.39 1.06 -34.99
C PRO A 230 4.56 1.33 -35.92
N TYR A 231 4.85 0.38 -36.80
CA TYR A 231 5.96 0.53 -37.71
C TYR A 231 5.68 1.73 -38.61
N THR A 232 6.39 2.82 -38.38
CA THR A 232 6.26 4.03 -39.18
C THR A 232 7.14 3.90 -40.41
N LEU A 233 6.54 4.02 -41.59
CA LEU A 233 7.31 4.26 -42.82
C LEU A 233 7.86 5.68 -42.75
N THR A 234 9.18 5.82 -42.62
CA THR A 234 9.84 7.13 -42.66
C THR A 234 10.25 7.42 -44.10
N VAL A 235 9.78 8.53 -44.64
CA VAL A 235 10.20 9.04 -45.95
C VAL A 235 11.21 10.15 -45.70
N ASP A 236 12.50 9.85 -45.79
CA ASP A 236 13.56 10.84 -45.70
C ASP A 236 13.83 11.41 -47.10
N ILE A 237 13.23 12.56 -47.38
CA ILE A 237 13.35 13.25 -48.67
C ILE A 237 14.78 13.76 -48.88
N THR A 238 15.47 14.15 -47.79
CA THR A 238 16.82 14.73 -47.86
C THR A 238 17.85 13.70 -48.29
N SER A 239 17.72 12.48 -47.76
CA SER A 239 18.59 11.36 -48.14
C SER A 239 18.01 10.47 -49.24
N SER A 240 16.80 10.77 -49.74
CA SER A 240 16.06 9.98 -50.73
C SER A 240 15.87 8.52 -50.31
N LYS A 241 15.45 8.30 -49.06
CA LYS A 241 15.34 6.96 -48.47
C LYS A 241 13.96 6.68 -47.87
N LEU A 242 13.52 5.45 -48.05
CA LEU A 242 12.38 4.86 -47.36
C LEU A 242 12.90 3.93 -46.28
N VAL A 243 12.56 4.22 -45.02
CA VAL A 243 12.95 3.39 -43.87
C VAL A 243 11.70 2.74 -43.29
N TYR A 244 11.69 1.41 -43.22
CA TYR A 244 10.65 0.62 -42.57
C TYR A 244 11.29 -0.54 -41.80
N LYS A 245 11.09 -0.58 -40.48
CA LYS A 245 11.82 -1.51 -39.59
C LYS A 245 13.34 -1.36 -39.75
N ASN A 246 14.01 -2.44 -40.14
CA ASN A 246 15.45 -2.51 -40.40
C ASN A 246 15.76 -2.50 -41.92
N LEU A 247 14.76 -2.24 -42.76
CA LEU A 247 14.91 -2.09 -44.20
C LEU A 247 15.06 -0.62 -44.55
N GLU A 248 16.10 -0.34 -45.30
CA GLU A 248 16.40 0.96 -45.89
C GLU A 248 16.49 0.76 -47.39
N ILE A 249 15.69 1.51 -48.15
CA ILE A 249 15.62 1.41 -49.59
C ILE A 249 15.79 2.80 -50.19
N ASP A 250 16.69 2.91 -51.17
CA ASP A 250 16.84 4.14 -51.95
C ASP A 250 15.56 4.39 -52.77
N MET A 251 15.05 5.61 -52.68
CA MET A 251 13.94 6.07 -53.49
C MET A 251 14.43 6.25 -54.93
N MET A 252 13.72 5.65 -55.89
CA MET A 252 13.99 5.93 -57.30
C MET A 252 13.66 7.40 -57.61
N PRO A 253 14.54 8.14 -58.32
CA PRO A 253 14.37 9.57 -58.59
C PRO A 253 13.03 9.96 -59.21
N ALA A 254 12.38 9.06 -59.94
CA ALA A 254 11.09 9.29 -60.59
C ALA A 254 9.89 9.39 -59.61
N ARG A 255 10.08 9.17 -58.30
CA ARG A 255 9.01 9.18 -57.28
C ARG A 255 9.14 10.31 -56.24
N LEU A 256 10.03 11.27 -56.48
CA LEU A 256 10.28 12.44 -55.62
C LEU A 256 9.64 13.74 -56.16
N ALA A 257 8.81 13.64 -57.20
CA ALA A 257 8.10 14.75 -57.85
C ALA A 257 6.65 14.86 -57.35
#